data_AF-A0A0G3HBN5-F1
#
_entry.id   AF-A0A0G3HBN5-F1
#
_cell.length_a   1.000
_cell.length_b   1.000
_cell.length_c   1.000
_cell.angle_alpha   90.00
_cell.angle_beta   90.00
_cell.angle_gamma   90.00
#
_symmetry.space_group_name_H-M   'P 1'
#
loop_
_entity.id
_entity.type
_entity.pdbx_description
1 polymer ?
#
loop_
_entity_poly.entity_id
_entity_poly.type
_entity_poly.pdbx_seq_one_letter_code
_entity_poly.pdbx_strand_id
1 'polypeptide(L)'
;MQLSTYPLVPSAAFTAKHLPLTRINHAAAWALPNWDVEVTLADHPEGWLVTGPTGYLGLVANQDKERYFDVDRVFRSGLLPQCQARLTSMDATSGQLTGALLLPPAMFAVPVGTVPDGAEVLRQGQPLDMDLAVELLQPCQVLVELGVVGQRVVAVYDGQLIGGLARPPAALHEAVSSRKLVARAFVAHRDAILDIDPEVRSAPITNLSAEGPAVLPQAEQTPAKDVEQLPTVMIPAVKAGLE
;
A
#
# COMPACT_ATOMS: atom_id res chain seq x y z
N MET A 1 -0.96 23.65 -14.19
CA MET A 1 -0.52 22.26 -14.37
C MET A 1 -1.32 21.42 -13.38
N GLN A 2 -2.13 20.47 -13.83
CA GLN A 2 -2.88 19.60 -12.91
C GLN A 2 -1.89 18.62 -12.28
N LEU A 3 -1.75 18.65 -10.96
CA LEU A 3 -0.89 17.69 -10.26
C LEU A 3 -1.49 16.30 -10.40
N SER A 4 -0.64 15.30 -10.64
CA SER A 4 -1.05 13.90 -10.62
C SER A 4 -1.49 13.49 -9.23
N THR A 5 -2.42 12.54 -9.15
CA THR A 5 -2.96 12.05 -7.88
C THR A 5 -2.31 10.73 -7.47
N TYR A 6 -2.35 10.44 -6.18
CA TYR A 6 -1.99 9.14 -5.62
C TYR A 6 -3.19 8.56 -4.85
N PRO A 7 -3.66 7.35 -5.20
CA PRO A 7 -4.86 6.79 -4.59
C PRO A 7 -4.56 6.24 -3.18
N LEU A 8 -5.13 6.89 -2.17
CA LEU A 8 -5.26 6.40 -0.79
C LEU A 8 -6.54 5.58 -0.71
N VAL A 9 -6.39 4.26 -0.70
CA VAL A 9 -7.51 3.34 -0.90
C VAL A 9 -7.97 2.72 0.43
N PRO A 10 -9.27 2.75 0.74
CA PRO A 10 -9.80 2.15 1.98
C PRO A 10 -9.81 0.63 1.84
N SER A 11 -9.13 -0.07 2.75
CA SER A 11 -9.12 -1.54 2.69
C SER A 11 -10.48 -2.14 3.03
N ALA A 12 -10.87 -3.21 2.32
CA ALA A 12 -11.99 -4.06 2.71
C ALA A 12 -11.71 -4.81 4.03
N ALA A 13 -10.44 -4.93 4.42
CA ALA A 13 -10.01 -5.59 5.65
C ALA A 13 -10.24 -4.75 6.92
N PHE A 14 -10.41 -3.43 6.79
CA PHE A 14 -10.51 -2.54 7.94
C PHE A 14 -11.74 -1.65 7.87
N THR A 15 -12.33 -1.36 9.03
CA THR A 15 -13.32 -0.30 9.13
C THR A 15 -12.63 1.04 8.85
N ALA A 16 -13.10 1.72 7.80
CA ALA A 16 -12.63 3.07 7.48
C ALA A 16 -12.79 3.99 8.70
N LYS A 17 -11.77 4.80 8.97
CA LYS A 17 -11.81 5.89 9.92
C LYS A 17 -12.46 7.08 9.24
N HIS A 18 -13.40 7.69 9.96
CA HIS A 18 -14.10 8.89 9.54
C HIS A 18 -13.37 10.10 10.12
N LEU A 19 -12.66 10.85 9.28
CA LEU A 19 -12.04 12.11 9.69
C LEU A 19 -13.03 13.24 9.38
N PRO A 20 -13.57 13.93 10.39
CA PRO A 20 -14.63 14.90 10.19
C PRO A 20 -14.17 16.06 9.31
N LEU A 21 -15.05 16.50 8.42
CA LEU A 21 -14.89 17.74 7.67
C LEU A 21 -15.43 18.89 8.52
N THR A 22 -14.62 19.94 8.59
CA THR A 22 -14.98 21.23 9.16
C THR A 22 -15.08 22.26 8.03
N ARG A 23 -15.66 23.44 8.32
CA ARG A 23 -15.76 24.55 7.35
C ARG A 23 -16.32 24.09 5.99
N ILE A 24 -17.39 23.29 6.03
CA ILE A 24 -18.00 22.68 4.85
C ILE A 24 -18.58 23.76 3.94
N ASN A 25 -18.29 23.68 2.65
CA ASN A 25 -18.94 24.51 1.65
C ASN A 25 -20.26 23.88 1.22
N HIS A 26 -21.34 24.25 1.89
CA HIS A 26 -22.67 23.68 1.64
C HIS A 26 -23.15 23.87 0.20
N ALA A 27 -22.83 25.00 -0.45
CA ALA A 27 -23.25 25.23 -1.83
C ALA A 27 -22.58 24.25 -2.80
N ALA A 28 -21.27 24.05 -2.67
CA ALA A 28 -20.53 23.08 -3.48
C ALA A 28 -20.97 21.63 -3.19
N ALA A 29 -21.22 21.32 -1.92
CA ALA A 29 -21.65 19.99 -1.48
C ALA A 29 -23.06 19.62 -2.00
N TRP A 30 -24.02 20.55 -1.98
CA TRP A 30 -25.37 20.33 -2.52
C TRP A 30 -25.40 20.22 -4.05
N ALA A 31 -24.40 20.75 -4.74
CA ALA A 31 -24.28 20.62 -6.20
C ALA A 31 -23.76 19.24 -6.64
N LEU A 32 -23.33 18.37 -5.72
CA LEU A 32 -22.86 17.04 -6.05
C LEU A 32 -24.01 16.11 -6.48
N PRO A 33 -23.81 15.25 -7.47
CA PRO A 33 -24.82 14.28 -7.89
C PRO A 33 -25.01 13.14 -6.88
N ASN A 34 -24.02 12.89 -6.03
CA ASN A 34 -24.02 11.88 -4.97
C ASN A 34 -23.22 12.39 -3.76
N TRP A 35 -23.40 11.76 -2.60
CA TRP A 35 -22.74 12.14 -1.36
C TRP A 35 -21.61 11.21 -0.94
N ASP A 36 -21.34 10.16 -1.71
CA ASP A 36 -20.12 9.37 -1.67
C ASP A 36 -19.26 9.80 -2.86
N VAL A 37 -18.22 10.59 -2.59
CA VAL A 37 -17.49 11.33 -3.61
C VAL A 37 -15.99 11.11 -3.49
N GLU A 38 -15.36 10.90 -4.64
CA GLU A 38 -13.91 10.92 -4.73
C GLU A 38 -13.39 12.35 -4.62
N VAL A 39 -12.41 12.55 -3.75
CA VAL A 39 -11.83 13.85 -3.41
C VAL A 39 -10.32 13.81 -3.48
N THR A 40 -9.74 14.98 -3.68
CA THR A 40 -8.30 15.21 -3.56
C THR A 40 -8.03 16.06 -2.33
N LEU A 41 -6.89 15.81 -1.70
CA LEU A 41 -6.40 16.57 -0.56
C LEU A 41 -5.33 17.55 -1.04
N ALA A 42 -5.41 18.79 -0.57
CA ALA A 42 -4.34 19.76 -0.73
C ALA A 42 -3.81 20.19 0.63
N ASP A 43 -2.49 20.31 0.74
CA ASP A 43 -1.87 20.72 1.98
C ASP A 43 -2.12 22.20 2.28
N HIS A 44 -2.45 22.51 3.53
CA HIS A 44 -2.76 23.87 4.00
C HIS A 44 -2.28 24.07 5.45
N PRO A 45 -1.92 25.30 5.87
CA PRO A 45 -1.46 25.54 7.24
C PRO A 45 -2.44 25.15 8.35
N GLU A 46 -3.74 25.13 8.06
CA GLU A 46 -4.80 24.76 9.02
C GLU A 46 -5.23 23.29 8.95
N GLY A 47 -4.74 22.53 7.95
CA GLY A 47 -5.14 21.14 7.75
C GLY A 47 -5.08 20.70 6.29
N TRP A 48 -5.98 19.81 5.89
CA TRP A 48 -6.13 19.42 4.48
C TRP A 48 -7.39 20.01 3.89
N LEU A 49 -7.23 20.76 2.80
CA LEU A 49 -8.37 21.19 1.99
C LEU A 49 -8.87 19.99 1.18
N VAL A 50 -10.15 19.71 1.30
CA VAL A 50 -10.82 18.61 0.61
C VAL A 50 -11.54 19.17 -0.61
N THR A 51 -11.10 18.76 -1.80
CA THR A 51 -11.63 19.23 -3.07
C THR A 51 -12.26 18.08 -3.85
N GLY A 52 -13.53 18.22 -4.20
CA GLY A 52 -14.27 17.27 -5.04
C GLY A 52 -14.59 17.86 -6.43
N PRO A 53 -15.46 17.19 -7.21
CA PRO A 53 -15.82 17.61 -8.56
C PRO A 53 -16.43 19.01 -8.67
N THR A 54 -17.09 19.49 -7.61
CA THR A 54 -17.74 20.80 -7.54
C THR A 54 -16.89 21.87 -6.86
N GLY A 55 -15.62 21.56 -6.55
CA GLY A 55 -14.68 22.46 -5.89
C GLY A 55 -14.42 22.10 -4.43
N TYR A 56 -14.06 23.10 -3.62
CA TYR A 56 -13.78 22.92 -2.20
C TYR A 56 -15.02 22.45 -1.45
N LEU A 57 -14.90 21.33 -0.73
CA LEU A 57 -15.98 20.70 0.04
C LEU A 57 -15.84 20.92 1.55
N GLY A 58 -14.61 21.02 2.06
CA GLY A 58 -14.38 21.17 3.49
C GLY A 58 -12.90 21.06 3.88
N LEU A 59 -12.63 21.13 5.17
CA LEU A 59 -11.30 21.10 5.77
C LEU A 59 -11.21 19.97 6.79
N VAL A 60 -10.20 19.10 6.67
CA VAL A 60 -9.78 18.23 7.78
C VAL A 60 -8.81 18.99 8.64
N ALA A 61 -9.06 19.08 9.94
CA ALA A 61 -8.27 19.89 10.86
C ALA A 61 -6.85 19.32 11.10
N ASN A 62 -5.91 20.18 11.48
CA ASN A 62 -4.52 19.79 11.78
C ASN A 62 -4.40 18.63 12.78
N GLN A 63 -5.20 18.62 13.84
CA GLN A 63 -5.18 17.53 14.83
C GLN A 63 -5.40 16.14 14.20
N ASP A 64 -6.20 16.08 13.14
CA ASP A 64 -6.50 14.84 12.44
C ASP A 64 -5.40 14.53 11.41
N LYS A 65 -4.92 15.55 10.68
CA LYS A 65 -3.77 15.48 9.76
C LYS A 65 -2.51 14.96 10.44
N GLU A 66 -2.18 15.45 11.64
CA GLU A 66 -0.97 15.06 12.39
C GLU A 66 -0.91 13.57 12.70
N ARG A 67 -2.07 12.92 12.90
CA ARG A 67 -2.14 11.47 13.12
C ARG A 67 -1.84 10.65 11.87
N TYR A 68 -1.93 11.26 10.69
CA TYR A 68 -1.73 10.64 9.38
C TYR A 68 -0.48 11.22 8.70
N PHE A 69 0.62 11.32 9.46
CA PHE A 69 1.88 11.91 8.99
C PHE A 69 2.42 11.26 7.70
N ASP A 70 2.16 9.97 7.47
CA ASP A 70 2.60 9.29 6.24
C ASP A 70 1.95 9.85 4.97
N VAL A 71 0.78 10.49 5.05
CA VAL A 71 0.15 11.18 3.91
C VAL A 71 1.03 12.32 3.39
N ASP A 72 1.85 12.93 4.25
CA ASP A 72 2.85 13.92 3.85
C ASP A 72 3.86 13.37 2.82
N ARG A 73 4.14 12.06 2.86
CA ARG A 73 5.00 11.40 1.86
C ARG A 73 4.44 11.54 0.44
N VAL A 74 3.12 11.55 0.28
CA VAL A 74 2.48 11.75 -1.03
C VAL A 74 2.71 13.17 -1.54
N PHE A 75 2.51 14.18 -0.68
CA PHE A 75 2.76 15.57 -1.01
C PHE A 75 4.23 15.82 -1.35
N ARG A 76 5.16 15.30 -0.55
CA ARG A 76 6.61 15.38 -0.80
C ARG A 76 7.04 14.66 -2.08
N SER A 77 6.23 13.71 -2.56
CA SER A 77 6.44 13.07 -3.86
C SER A 77 5.91 13.89 -5.05
N GLY A 78 5.37 15.09 -4.80
CA GLY A 78 4.78 15.95 -5.83
C GLY A 78 3.39 15.52 -6.31
N LEU A 79 2.70 14.68 -5.53
CA LEU A 79 1.37 14.14 -5.85
C LEU A 79 0.32 14.68 -4.88
N LEU A 80 -0.94 14.69 -5.33
CA LEU A 80 -2.09 14.96 -4.45
C LEU A 80 -2.71 13.64 -3.97
N PRO A 81 -2.90 13.43 -2.66
CA PRO A 81 -3.64 12.27 -2.18
C PRO A 81 -5.08 12.30 -2.67
N GLN A 82 -5.57 11.18 -3.17
CA GLN A 82 -6.95 10.97 -3.62
C GLN A 82 -7.60 9.92 -2.73
N CYS A 83 -8.79 10.21 -2.20
CA CYS A 83 -9.52 9.30 -1.30
C CYS A 83 -11.03 9.50 -1.46
N GLN A 84 -11.81 8.83 -0.64
CA GLN A 84 -13.27 8.98 -0.61
C GLN A 84 -13.70 9.91 0.52
N ALA A 85 -14.71 10.72 0.27
CA ALA A 85 -15.44 11.47 1.29
C ALA A 85 -16.91 11.07 1.27
N ARG A 86 -17.52 11.04 2.46
CA ARG A 86 -18.96 10.85 2.62
C ARG A 86 -19.57 12.09 3.24
N LEU A 87 -20.59 12.63 2.60
CA LEU A 87 -21.43 13.72 3.10
C LEU A 87 -22.78 13.17 3.58
N THR A 88 -23.37 13.83 4.57
CA THR A 88 -24.69 13.48 5.11
C THR A 88 -25.44 14.73 5.51
N SER A 89 -26.76 14.75 5.30
CA SER A 89 -27.61 15.79 5.87
C SER A 89 -27.68 15.62 7.38
N MET A 90 -27.50 16.72 8.12
CA MET A 90 -27.62 16.70 9.59
C MET A 90 -29.07 16.48 10.02
N ASP A 91 -29.99 17.14 9.32
CA ASP A 91 -31.42 17.02 9.49
C ASP A 91 -32.13 17.38 8.18
N ALA A 92 -33.44 17.20 8.13
CA ALA A 92 -34.24 17.40 6.92
C ALA A 92 -34.59 18.88 6.64
N THR A 93 -34.26 19.83 7.53
CA THR A 93 -34.85 21.18 7.52
C THR A 93 -33.83 22.31 7.51
N SER A 94 -32.64 22.12 8.06
CA SER A 94 -31.58 23.12 8.20
C SER A 94 -30.78 23.32 6.92
N GLY A 95 -30.82 22.35 6.00
CA GLY A 95 -29.96 22.31 4.81
C GLY A 95 -28.48 22.13 5.14
N GLN A 96 -28.13 21.86 6.40
CA GLN A 96 -26.76 21.66 6.84
C GLN A 96 -26.29 20.24 6.52
N LEU A 97 -25.07 20.16 6.00
CA LEU A 97 -24.38 18.92 5.69
C LEU A 97 -23.22 18.74 6.67
N THR A 98 -23.04 17.53 7.16
CA THR A 98 -21.78 17.06 7.73
C THR A 98 -21.04 16.21 6.72
N GLY A 99 -19.75 15.98 6.95
CA GLY A 99 -18.96 15.12 6.11
C GLY A 99 -17.79 14.50 6.84
N ALA A 100 -17.25 13.44 6.27
CA ALA A 100 -16.00 12.85 6.71
C ALA A 100 -15.19 12.32 5.53
N LEU A 101 -13.86 12.42 5.61
CA LEU A 101 -12.98 11.61 4.78
C LEU A 101 -12.99 10.17 5.29
N LEU A 102 -12.92 9.23 4.36
CA LEU A 102 -12.81 7.81 4.60
C LEU A 102 -11.37 7.39 4.31
N LEU A 103 -10.60 7.14 5.37
CA LEU A 103 -9.23 6.64 5.29
C LEU A 103 -9.10 5.35 6.10
N PRO A 104 -8.19 4.43 5.71
CA PRO A 104 -7.85 3.31 6.60
C PRO A 104 -7.17 3.84 7.87
N PRO A 105 -6.91 3.00 8.90
CA PRO A 105 -6.07 3.40 10.03
C PRO A 105 -4.74 4.00 9.56
N ALA A 106 -4.20 4.97 10.31
CA ALA A 106 -3.05 5.79 9.88
C ALA A 106 -1.84 4.98 9.39
N MET A 107 -1.48 3.90 10.10
CA MET A 107 -0.36 3.01 9.72
C MET A 107 -0.55 2.30 8.37
N PHE A 108 -1.77 2.29 7.84
CA PHE A 108 -2.13 1.65 6.57
C PHE A 108 -2.56 2.65 5.51
N ALA A 109 -2.43 3.96 5.76
CA ALA A 109 -2.91 5.00 4.85
C ALA A 109 -2.07 5.09 3.57
N VAL A 110 -0.76 4.94 3.67
CA VAL A 110 0.14 5.09 2.53
C VAL A 110 1.07 3.89 2.42
N PRO A 111 1.01 3.13 1.31
CA PRO A 111 1.76 1.90 1.22
C PRO A 111 3.25 2.17 1.00
N VAL A 112 4.10 1.37 1.64
CA VAL A 112 5.54 1.37 1.40
C VAL A 112 5.90 0.50 0.19
N GLY A 113 7.05 0.78 -0.40
CA GLY A 113 7.55 0.06 -1.57
C GLY A 113 7.28 0.76 -2.89
N THR A 114 7.71 0.10 -3.95
CA THR A 114 7.63 0.59 -5.33
C THR A 114 6.98 -0.46 -6.21
N VAL A 115 6.25 0.00 -7.21
CA VAL A 115 5.73 -0.81 -8.30
C VAL A 115 6.83 -0.98 -9.35
N PRO A 116 7.22 -2.21 -9.69
CA PRO A 116 8.18 -2.47 -10.75
C PRO A 116 7.69 -1.99 -12.12
N ASP A 117 8.61 -1.72 -13.04
CA ASP A 117 8.27 -1.30 -14.40
C ASP A 117 7.39 -2.33 -15.12
N GLY A 118 6.29 -1.83 -15.69
CA GLY A 118 5.28 -2.64 -16.38
C GLY A 118 4.38 -3.47 -15.47
N ALA A 119 4.49 -3.34 -14.14
CA ALA A 119 3.56 -3.95 -13.21
C ALA A 119 2.33 -3.06 -12.99
N GLU A 120 1.19 -3.70 -12.75
CA GLU A 120 -0.05 -3.03 -12.39
C GLU A 120 -0.43 -3.35 -10.95
N VAL A 121 -1.05 -2.41 -10.25
CA VAL A 121 -1.51 -2.64 -8.88
C VAL A 121 -2.96 -3.09 -8.89
N LEU A 122 -3.23 -4.20 -8.23
CA LEU A 122 -4.57 -4.73 -8.05
C LEU A 122 -5.41 -3.74 -7.25
N ARG A 123 -6.67 -3.61 -7.68
CA ARG A 123 -7.70 -2.91 -6.92
C ARG A 123 -8.01 -3.71 -5.65
N GLN A 124 -8.53 -3.00 -4.65
CA GLN A 124 -9.00 -3.61 -3.42
C GLN A 124 -10.40 -4.19 -3.62
N GLY A 125 -10.78 -5.14 -2.76
CA GLY A 125 -12.13 -5.71 -2.78
C GLY A 125 -12.38 -6.73 -1.69
N GLN A 126 -11.64 -7.84 -1.69
CA GLN A 126 -11.81 -8.94 -0.76
C GLN A 126 -10.52 -9.19 0.02
N PRO A 127 -10.59 -9.25 1.36
CA PRO A 127 -9.45 -9.65 2.17
C PRO A 127 -9.18 -11.15 2.00
N LEU A 128 -7.92 -11.49 1.72
CA LEU A 128 -7.40 -12.85 1.70
C LEU A 128 -6.28 -12.99 2.73
N ASP A 129 -6.42 -13.94 3.64
CA ASP A 129 -5.39 -14.21 4.65
C ASP A 129 -4.11 -14.74 3.99
N MET A 130 -2.99 -14.11 4.32
CA MET A 130 -1.67 -14.43 3.81
C MET A 130 -0.81 -15.03 4.91
N ASP A 131 -0.23 -16.20 4.64
CA ASP A 131 0.76 -16.83 5.52
C ASP A 131 2.05 -16.01 5.45
N LEU A 132 2.41 -15.32 6.54
CA LEU A 132 3.68 -14.58 6.62
C LEU A 132 4.87 -15.53 6.78
N ALA A 133 5.94 -15.24 6.04
CA ALA A 133 7.24 -15.89 6.17
C ALA A 133 8.24 -15.07 6.99
N VAL A 134 7.99 -13.77 7.16
CA VAL A 134 8.86 -12.84 7.89
C VAL A 134 8.03 -11.93 8.81
N GLU A 135 8.66 -11.44 9.87
CA GLU A 135 8.07 -10.44 10.77
C GLU A 135 8.51 -9.04 10.31
N LEU A 136 7.54 -8.14 10.09
CA LEU A 136 7.83 -6.74 9.77
C LEU A 136 8.07 -5.96 11.07
N LEU A 137 8.92 -4.93 10.96
CA LEU A 137 9.33 -4.08 12.09
C LEU A 137 8.17 -3.29 12.70
N GLN A 138 7.14 -3.01 11.91
CA GLN A 138 5.97 -2.25 12.33
C GLN A 138 4.77 -2.60 11.46
N PRO A 139 3.55 -2.42 11.97
CA PRO A 139 2.37 -2.58 11.14
C PRO A 139 2.37 -1.56 10.01
N CYS A 140 2.10 -2.01 8.80
CA CYS A 140 2.13 -1.16 7.62
C CYS A 140 1.32 -1.76 6.47
N GLN A 141 1.05 -0.92 5.48
CA GLN A 141 0.62 -1.35 4.17
C GLN A 141 1.84 -1.46 3.27
N VAL A 142 2.03 -2.57 2.57
CA VAL A 142 3.18 -2.84 1.71
C VAL A 142 2.70 -3.15 0.30
N LEU A 143 3.36 -2.57 -0.71
CA LEU A 143 3.21 -2.99 -2.09
C LEU A 143 4.07 -4.25 -2.32
N VAL A 144 3.40 -5.37 -2.59
CA VAL A 144 4.05 -6.66 -2.79
C VAL A 144 3.91 -7.10 -4.24
N GLU A 145 5.01 -7.49 -4.86
CA GLU A 145 4.99 -8.18 -6.14
C GLU A 145 4.43 -9.59 -5.94
N LEU A 146 3.52 -9.99 -6.81
CA LEU A 146 2.93 -11.31 -6.79
C LEU A 146 3.65 -12.23 -7.78
N GLY A 147 3.94 -13.45 -7.34
CA GLY A 147 4.51 -14.51 -8.17
C GLY A 147 3.78 -15.84 -7.98
N VAL A 148 4.04 -16.80 -8.87
CA VAL A 148 3.51 -18.16 -8.76
C VAL A 148 4.63 -19.16 -8.47
N VAL A 149 4.41 -19.98 -7.45
CA VAL A 149 5.28 -21.13 -7.14
C VAL A 149 4.39 -22.37 -6.99
N GLY A 150 4.38 -23.20 -8.02
CA GLY A 150 3.46 -24.34 -8.10
C GLY A 150 2.00 -23.88 -8.06
N GLN A 151 1.26 -24.30 -7.04
CA GLN A 151 -0.15 -23.95 -6.83
C GLN A 151 -0.36 -22.77 -5.87
N ARG A 152 0.72 -22.11 -5.45
CA ARG A 152 0.69 -20.99 -4.49
C ARG A 152 0.95 -19.68 -5.20
N VAL A 153 0.36 -18.61 -4.67
CA VAL A 153 0.75 -17.23 -5.00
C VAL A 153 1.65 -16.73 -3.88
N VAL A 154 2.83 -16.24 -4.22
CA VAL A 154 3.80 -15.68 -3.27
C VAL A 154 3.81 -14.16 -3.34
N ALA A 155 4.07 -13.52 -2.21
CA ALA A 155 4.20 -12.08 -2.07
C ALA A 155 5.67 -11.72 -1.78
N VAL A 156 6.25 -10.90 -2.64
CA VAL A 156 7.64 -10.47 -2.60
C VAL A 156 7.70 -8.97 -2.38
N TYR A 157 8.51 -8.53 -1.42
CA TYR A 157 8.79 -7.13 -1.17
C TYR A 157 10.30 -6.92 -1.15
N ASP A 158 10.79 -5.99 -1.96
CA ASP A 158 12.22 -5.68 -2.11
C ASP A 158 13.09 -6.94 -2.36
N GLY A 159 12.61 -7.81 -3.26
CA GLY A 159 13.28 -9.08 -3.61
C GLY A 159 13.20 -10.16 -2.53
N GLN A 160 12.60 -9.89 -1.37
CA GLN A 160 12.44 -10.86 -0.29
C GLN A 160 11.03 -11.45 -0.26
N LEU A 161 10.92 -12.76 -0.10
CA LEU A 161 9.66 -13.44 0.13
C LEU A 161 9.12 -13.05 1.51
N ILE A 162 7.99 -12.34 1.56
CA ILE A 162 7.38 -11.95 2.83
C ILE A 162 6.23 -12.87 3.24
N GLY A 163 5.64 -13.61 2.29
CA GLY A 163 4.53 -14.51 2.57
C GLY A 163 3.89 -15.09 1.32
N GLY A 164 2.74 -15.73 1.47
CA GLY A 164 1.97 -16.21 0.33
C GLY A 164 0.60 -16.77 0.67
N LEU A 165 -0.18 -17.01 -0.37
CA LEU A 165 -1.48 -17.67 -0.32
C LEU A 165 -1.31 -19.15 -0.64
N ALA A 166 -1.62 -20.02 0.32
CA ALA A 166 -1.56 -21.46 0.13
C ALA A 166 -2.59 -21.98 -0.88
N ARG A 167 -3.76 -21.33 -0.95
CA ARG A 167 -4.91 -21.69 -1.79
C ARG A 167 -5.48 -20.42 -2.43
N PRO A 168 -4.76 -19.81 -3.40
CA PRO A 168 -5.23 -18.61 -4.06
C PRO A 168 -6.51 -18.90 -4.88
N PRO A 169 -7.40 -17.92 -5.06
CA PRO A 169 -8.47 -18.01 -6.05
C PRO A 169 -7.88 -18.31 -7.44
N ALA A 170 -8.54 -19.17 -8.24
CA ALA A 170 -8.04 -19.57 -9.55
C ALA A 170 -7.80 -18.36 -10.48
N ALA A 171 -8.71 -17.38 -10.46
CA ALA A 171 -8.57 -16.15 -11.24
C ALA A 171 -7.29 -15.35 -10.87
N LEU A 172 -6.94 -15.31 -9.58
CA LEU A 172 -5.72 -14.65 -9.13
C LEU A 172 -4.49 -15.40 -9.60
N HIS A 173 -4.47 -16.73 -9.45
CA HIS A 173 -3.35 -17.58 -9.87
C HIS A 173 -3.08 -17.46 -11.38
N GLU A 174 -4.13 -17.50 -12.20
CA GLU A 174 -4.05 -17.32 -13.65
C GLU A 174 -3.55 -15.92 -14.04
N ALA A 175 -4.06 -14.87 -13.37
CA ALA A 175 -3.66 -13.51 -13.65
C ALA A 175 -2.19 -13.24 -13.30
N VAL A 176 -1.71 -13.72 -12.15
CA VAL A 176 -0.30 -13.58 -11.74
C VAL A 176 0.63 -14.40 -12.65
N SER A 177 0.14 -15.51 -13.22
CA SER A 177 0.91 -16.30 -14.21
C SER A 177 1.09 -15.60 -15.56
N SER A 178 0.22 -14.65 -15.90
CA SER A 178 0.18 -14.00 -17.23
C SER A 178 0.62 -12.54 -17.23
N ARG A 179 0.60 -11.86 -16.09
CA ARG A 179 0.91 -10.43 -15.96
C ARG A 179 1.72 -10.14 -14.70
N LYS A 180 2.51 -9.08 -14.75
CA LYS A 180 3.19 -8.55 -13.55
C LYS A 180 2.19 -7.78 -12.70
N LEU A 181 1.89 -8.33 -11.52
CA LEU A 181 0.89 -7.75 -10.62
C LEU A 181 1.52 -7.43 -9.27
N VAL A 182 1.11 -6.30 -8.73
CA VAL A 182 1.40 -5.86 -7.37
C VAL A 182 0.09 -5.80 -6.59
N ALA A 183 0.12 -6.19 -5.33
CA ALA A 183 -1.02 -6.05 -4.43
C ALA A 183 -0.66 -5.24 -3.19
N ARG A 184 -1.69 -4.78 -2.49
CA ARG A 184 -1.56 -4.14 -1.19
C ARG A 184 -1.69 -5.21 -0.12
N ALA A 185 -0.60 -5.51 0.57
CA ALA A 185 -0.59 -6.33 1.76
C ALA A 185 -0.70 -5.44 3.00
N PHE A 186 -1.59 -5.77 3.92
CA PHE A 186 -1.74 -5.12 5.21
C PHE A 186 -1.21 -6.04 6.28
N VAL A 187 -0.14 -5.63 6.96
CA VAL A 187 0.58 -6.48 7.90
C VAL A 187 0.52 -5.85 9.29
N ALA A 188 0.11 -6.63 10.29
CA ALA A 188 0.03 -6.19 11.67
C ALA A 188 0.14 -7.38 12.63
N HIS A 189 0.98 -7.28 13.66
CA HIS A 189 1.03 -8.23 14.77
C HIS A 189 1.07 -9.72 14.37
N ARG A 190 1.76 -10.03 13.26
CA ARG A 190 1.92 -11.36 12.62
C ARG A 190 0.76 -11.84 11.75
N ASP A 191 -0.28 -11.05 11.62
CA ASP A 191 -1.31 -11.26 10.61
C ASP A 191 -0.97 -10.48 9.36
N ALA A 192 -1.30 -11.05 8.20
CA ALA A 192 -1.24 -10.33 6.94
C ALA A 192 -2.45 -10.62 6.07
N ILE A 193 -2.97 -9.56 5.47
CA ILE A 193 -4.13 -9.63 4.58
C ILE A 193 -3.73 -9.04 3.24
N LEU A 194 -3.97 -9.80 2.18
CA LEU A 194 -3.88 -9.34 0.81
C LEU A 194 -5.28 -8.87 0.38
N ASP A 195 -5.43 -7.58 0.10
CA ASP A 195 -6.74 -7.01 -0.29
C ASP A 195 -6.83 -6.92 -1.81
N ILE A 196 -7.64 -7.79 -2.41
CA ILE A 196 -7.68 -8.00 -3.85
C ILE A 196 -9.12 -7.96 -4.36
N ASP A 197 -9.34 -7.24 -5.44
CA ASP A 197 -10.55 -7.30 -6.23
C ASP A 197 -10.81 -8.73 -6.74
N PRO A 198 -11.96 -9.36 -6.43
CA PRO A 198 -12.29 -10.71 -6.89
C PRO A 198 -12.24 -10.88 -8.42
N GLU A 199 -12.45 -9.80 -9.18
CA GLU A 199 -12.35 -9.78 -10.64
C GLU A 199 -10.91 -9.53 -11.15
N VAL A 200 -9.95 -9.40 -10.23
CA VAL A 200 -8.51 -9.21 -10.49
C VAL A 200 -8.23 -8.01 -11.40
N ARG A 201 -9.04 -6.95 -11.24
CA ARG A 201 -8.87 -5.68 -11.93
C ARG A 201 -7.66 -4.94 -11.36
N SER A 202 -6.87 -4.35 -12.25
CA SER A 202 -5.63 -3.68 -11.93
C SER A 202 -5.54 -2.33 -12.65
N ALA A 203 -4.68 -1.45 -12.16
CA ALA A 203 -4.32 -0.20 -12.83
C ALA A 203 -2.88 0.18 -12.51
N PRO A 204 -2.17 0.89 -13.41
CA PRO A 204 -0.89 1.49 -13.06
C PRO A 204 -1.09 2.54 -11.95
N ILE A 205 -0.11 2.66 -11.05
CA ILE A 205 -0.02 3.77 -10.11
C ILE A 205 1.38 4.39 -10.20
N THR A 206 1.48 5.69 -9.97
CA THR A 206 2.76 6.39 -9.89
C THR A 206 3.47 6.02 -8.60
N ASN A 207 4.77 5.71 -8.66
CA ASN A 207 5.57 5.48 -7.45
C ASN A 207 5.73 6.75 -6.63
N LEU A 208 5.75 6.59 -5.30
CA LEU A 208 6.15 7.67 -4.40
C LEU A 208 7.67 7.82 -4.44
N SER A 209 8.14 9.05 -4.66
CA SER A 209 9.57 9.38 -4.72
C SER A 209 10.15 9.77 -3.35
N ALA A 210 9.30 10.19 -2.41
CA ALA A 210 9.71 10.44 -1.03
C ALA A 210 9.89 9.12 -0.28
N GLU A 211 10.93 9.05 0.56
CA GLU A 211 11.27 7.85 1.33
C GLU A 211 10.14 7.43 2.28
N GLY A 212 9.88 6.12 2.32
CA GLY A 212 8.99 5.50 3.29
C GLY A 212 9.74 5.01 4.53
N PRO A 213 9.03 4.65 5.60
CA PRO A 213 9.66 4.05 6.77
C PRO A 213 10.23 2.67 6.43
N ALA A 214 11.31 2.28 7.12
CA ALA A 214 11.84 0.92 7.02
C ALA A 214 10.86 -0.10 7.63
N VAL A 215 10.58 -1.18 6.90
CA VAL A 215 9.62 -2.20 7.33
C VAL A 215 10.21 -3.60 7.49
N LEU A 216 11.33 -3.88 6.81
CA LEU A 216 12.08 -5.13 6.99
C LEU A 216 13.29 -4.89 7.90
N PRO A 217 13.67 -5.87 8.75
CA PRO A 217 14.96 -5.85 9.41
C PRO A 217 16.06 -5.86 8.36
N GLN A 218 17.05 -4.96 8.50
CA GLN A 218 18.25 -5.04 7.67
C GLN A 218 18.91 -6.39 7.95
N ALA A 219 19.18 -7.16 6.89
CA ALA A 219 20.01 -8.35 7.04
C ALA A 219 21.34 -7.89 7.63
N GLU A 220 21.72 -8.40 8.81
CA GLU A 220 23.07 -8.22 9.32
C GLU A 220 24.02 -8.69 8.22
N GLN A 221 24.75 -7.76 7.63
CA GLN A 221 25.89 -8.11 6.79
C GLN A 221 26.88 -8.80 7.71
N THR A 222 26.76 -10.12 7.85
CA THR A 222 27.79 -10.91 8.50
C THR A 222 29.03 -10.69 7.62
N PRO A 223 30.07 -10.01 8.12
CA PRO A 223 31.29 -9.85 7.33
C PRO A 223 31.71 -11.26 6.95
N ALA A 224 31.97 -11.46 5.65
CA ALA A 224 32.46 -12.73 5.15
C ALA A 224 33.67 -13.10 6.01
N LYS A 225 33.51 -14.06 6.94
CA LYS A 225 34.64 -14.65 7.62
C LYS A 225 35.50 -15.22 6.50
N ASP A 226 36.73 -14.71 6.44
CA ASP A 226 37.76 -15.20 5.55
C ASP A 226 37.64 -16.70 5.44
N VAL A 227 37.41 -17.17 4.21
CA VAL A 227 37.48 -18.58 3.87
C VAL A 227 38.93 -18.98 4.16
N GLU A 228 39.16 -19.48 5.37
CA GLU A 228 40.39 -20.11 5.77
C GLU A 228 40.66 -21.20 4.73
N GLN A 229 41.72 -20.99 3.95
CA GLN A 229 42.11 -21.83 2.85
C GLN A 229 42.19 -23.28 3.34
N LEU A 230 41.31 -24.12 2.80
CA LEU A 230 41.41 -25.57 2.97
C LEU A 230 42.83 -25.99 2.57
N PRO A 231 43.58 -26.69 3.43
CA PRO A 231 44.94 -27.11 3.10
C PRO A 231 44.87 -28.04 1.89
N THR A 232 45.58 -27.67 0.82
CA THR A 232 45.81 -28.53 -0.34
C THR A 232 46.45 -29.83 0.14
N VAL A 233 45.69 -30.93 0.11
CA VAL A 233 46.22 -32.27 0.35
C VAL A 233 47.14 -32.62 -0.81
N MET A 234 48.45 -32.64 -0.57
CA MET A 234 49.41 -33.19 -1.53
C MET A 234 49.20 -34.70 -1.66
N ILE A 235 48.75 -35.12 -2.83
CA ILE A 235 48.72 -36.53 -3.23
C ILE A 235 50.15 -36.90 -3.65
N PRO A 236 50.81 -37.91 -3.05
CA PRO A 236 52.14 -38.32 -3.45
C PRO A 236 52.10 -39.05 -4.81
N ALA A 237 53.09 -38.73 -5.65
CA ALA A 237 53.24 -39.30 -6.98
C ALA A 237 53.52 -40.82 -6.94
N VAL A 238 52.78 -41.55 -7.77
CA VAL A 238 52.94 -42.97 -8.08
C VAL A 238 54.30 -43.18 -8.76
N LYS A 239 55.16 -44.05 -8.20
CA LYS A 239 56.23 -44.69 -8.97
C LYS A 239 55.68 -45.98 -9.58
N ALA A 240 55.45 -45.95 -10.89
CA ALA A 240 55.34 -47.14 -11.70
C ALA A 240 56.73 -47.78 -11.82
N GLY A 241 56.88 -48.99 -11.27
CA GLY A 241 58.01 -49.87 -11.54
C GLY A 241 57.51 -51.07 -12.34
N LEU A 242 57.82 -51.06 -13.63
CA LEU A 242 57.95 -52.27 -14.44
C LEU A 242 59.33 -52.85 -14.14
N GLU A 243 59.36 -54.05 -13.56
CA GLU A 243 60.25 -55.19 -13.86
C GLU A 243 59.92 -56.37 -12.93
#